data_AF-A0A2R8BJ33-F1
#
_entry.id   AF-A0A2R8BJ33-F1
#
_cell.length_a   1.000
_cell.length_b   1.000
_cell.length_c   1.000
_cell.angle_alpha   90.00
_cell.angle_beta   90.00
_cell.angle_gamma   90.00
#
_symmetry.space_group_name_H-M   'P 1'
#
loop_
_entity.id
_entity.type
_entity.pdbx_description
1 polymer ?
#
loop_
_entity_poly.entity_id
_entity_poly.type
_entity_poly.pdbx_seq_one_letter_code
_entity_poly.pdbx_strand_id
1 'polypeptide(L)'
;MRQHNLAYLIEPRFPGGTSSALAAELAVTAGTGRVSIHPAETSMFDGRSIAPQLVRTLNVLGLECTECARTIGADIVVIHNPAFLKFEKLLSTHIVARHVIAVTHENFLRPGGEEGFDVAHCLSLIDRSTLSLRKSVAPISPNNRATVEEWAARHGLPSGWDILPEDWINICDFDMAPPTDRPRDRRGRHSRPGPEKFPKPATLDLIFPSHAEANVILGADMLIAGQETHPHWTLHPFRGLDVARFFEMIDFMVYFTAPGWRESFGRVLAEGIAAGKVVISDRETAAGFDGAVIGAEPEEVDGIIRLFIAEPERYISHVRSAQTVLSRFSPEAFRDRFLRLTGLGAPTGAAA
;
A
#
# COMPACT_ATOMS: atom_id res chain seq x y z
N MET A 1 16.48 25.31 -16.22
CA MET A 1 16.72 24.09 -15.43
C MET A 1 16.60 22.90 -16.36
N ARG A 2 17.47 21.89 -16.23
CA ARG A 2 17.36 20.65 -17.02
C ARG A 2 16.09 19.93 -16.55
N GLN A 3 15.08 19.82 -17.40
CA GLN A 3 13.87 19.09 -17.06
C GLN A 3 14.21 17.59 -17.08
N HIS A 4 14.04 16.93 -15.95
CA HIS A 4 14.35 15.51 -15.82
C HIS A 4 13.24 14.66 -16.45
N ASN A 5 13.63 13.59 -17.14
CA ASN A 5 12.69 12.67 -17.77
C ASN A 5 12.42 11.49 -16.83
N LEU A 6 11.16 11.32 -16.46
CA LEU A 6 10.63 10.22 -15.66
C LEU A 6 9.81 9.32 -16.57
N ALA A 7 10.04 8.02 -16.51
CA ALA A 7 9.20 7.04 -17.18
C ALA A 7 8.67 6.00 -16.20
N TYR A 8 7.39 5.68 -16.31
CA TYR A 8 6.72 4.69 -15.51
C TYR A 8 6.43 3.47 -16.38
N LEU A 9 7.01 2.32 -16.04
CA LEU A 9 6.62 1.03 -16.60
C LEU A 9 5.66 0.36 -15.61
N ILE A 10 4.40 0.23 -16.01
CA ILE A 10 3.32 -0.13 -15.10
C ILE A 10 2.45 -1.23 -15.68
N GLU A 11 1.86 -2.06 -14.83
CA GLU A 11 0.72 -2.87 -15.20
C GLU A 11 -0.55 -2.12 -14.77
N PRO A 12 -1.24 -1.39 -15.68
CA PRO A 12 -2.29 -0.43 -15.33
C PRO A 12 -3.57 -1.12 -14.80
N ARG A 13 -3.67 -2.44 -14.93
CA ARG A 13 -4.83 -3.25 -14.50
C ARG A 13 -4.70 -3.76 -13.06
N PHE A 14 -3.59 -3.49 -12.37
CA PHE A 14 -3.47 -3.81 -10.94
C PHE A 14 -4.63 -3.20 -10.14
N PRO A 15 -5.41 -3.99 -9.39
CA PRO A 15 -6.53 -3.45 -8.62
C PRO A 15 -6.09 -2.91 -7.25
N GLY A 16 -6.92 -2.05 -6.67
CA GLY A 16 -6.83 -1.67 -5.26
C GLY A 16 -5.62 -0.80 -4.91
N GLY A 17 -4.89 -1.18 -3.86
CA GLY A 17 -3.85 -0.36 -3.24
C GLY A 17 -2.71 0.03 -4.20
N THR A 18 -2.26 -0.87 -5.07
CA THR A 18 -1.16 -0.58 -6.01
C THR A 18 -1.52 0.52 -7.00
N SER A 19 -2.70 0.48 -7.62
CA SER A 19 -3.13 1.51 -8.56
C SER A 19 -3.47 2.83 -7.87
N SER A 20 -3.98 2.80 -6.63
CA SER A 20 -4.17 4.02 -5.83
C SER A 20 -2.85 4.66 -5.43
N ALA A 21 -1.84 3.86 -5.06
CA ALA A 21 -0.50 4.36 -4.73
C ALA A 21 0.18 4.98 -5.95
N LEU A 22 0.14 4.31 -7.10
CA LEU A 22 0.65 4.86 -8.36
C LEU A 22 -0.08 6.15 -8.76
N ALA A 23 -1.40 6.20 -8.65
CA ALA A 23 -2.18 7.39 -8.96
C ALA A 23 -1.79 8.60 -8.08
N ALA A 24 -1.63 8.39 -6.77
CA ALA A 24 -1.18 9.45 -5.86
C ALA A 24 0.26 9.88 -6.15
N GLU A 25 1.13 8.93 -6.48
CA GLU A 25 2.52 9.21 -6.84
C GLU A 25 2.62 10.05 -8.12
N LEU A 26 1.88 9.70 -9.17
CA LEU A 26 1.87 10.45 -10.43
C LEU A 26 1.41 11.91 -10.24
N ALA A 27 0.46 12.16 -9.33
CA ALA A 27 0.03 13.51 -9.00
C ALA A 27 1.16 14.37 -8.40
N VAL A 28 2.11 13.74 -7.69
CA VAL A 28 3.30 14.41 -7.16
C VAL A 28 4.40 14.52 -8.21
N THR A 29 4.71 13.43 -8.92
CA THR A 29 5.88 13.38 -9.82
C THR A 29 5.67 14.13 -11.14
N ALA A 30 4.42 14.34 -11.57
CA ALA A 30 4.11 15.24 -12.67
C ALA A 30 4.58 16.69 -12.43
N GLY A 31 4.72 17.09 -11.16
CA GLY A 31 5.26 18.40 -10.78
C GLY A 31 6.79 18.46 -10.68
N THR A 32 7.52 17.35 -10.80
CA THR A 32 8.98 17.29 -10.59
C THR A 32 9.78 17.11 -11.88
N GLY A 33 9.15 16.69 -12.97
CA GLY A 33 9.81 16.45 -14.25
C GLY A 33 8.83 16.15 -15.38
N ARG A 34 9.36 15.79 -16.56
CA ARG A 34 8.55 15.29 -17.67
C ARG A 34 8.23 13.82 -17.43
N VAL A 35 6.97 13.49 -17.21
CA VAL A 35 6.49 12.12 -16.98
C VAL A 35 6.02 11.49 -18.28
N SER A 36 6.37 10.22 -18.50
CA SER A 36 5.82 9.37 -19.55
C SER A 36 5.36 8.04 -18.95
N ILE A 37 4.23 7.52 -19.44
CA ILE A 37 3.61 6.30 -18.93
C ILE A 37 3.67 5.23 -20.01
N HIS A 38 4.21 4.07 -19.65
CA HIS A 38 4.41 2.93 -20.53
C HIS A 38 3.71 1.72 -19.90
N PRO A 39 2.50 1.39 -20.34
CA PRO A 39 1.81 0.20 -19.85
C PRO A 39 2.47 -1.08 -20.37
N ALA A 40 2.66 -2.04 -19.48
CA ALA A 40 3.05 -3.39 -19.79
C ALA A 40 1.80 -4.23 -20.09
N GLU A 41 1.81 -4.95 -21.19
CA GLU A 41 0.82 -5.99 -21.48
C GLU A 41 1.30 -7.31 -20.88
N THR A 42 0.63 -7.75 -19.83
CA THR A 42 0.96 -8.99 -19.10
C THR A 42 -0.23 -9.94 -19.06
N SER A 43 0.06 -11.23 -18.97
CA SER A 43 -0.90 -12.31 -18.82
C SER A 43 -1.60 -12.32 -17.46
N MET A 44 -1.03 -11.65 -16.44
CA MET A 44 -1.56 -11.65 -15.08
C MET A 44 -2.97 -11.04 -14.97
N PHE A 45 -3.29 -10.08 -15.84
CA PHE A 45 -4.57 -9.36 -15.83
C PHE A 45 -5.24 -9.32 -17.20
N ASP A 46 -5.04 -10.38 -17.99
CA ASP A 46 -5.69 -10.49 -19.30
C ASP A 46 -7.22 -10.34 -19.19
N GLY A 47 -7.80 -9.64 -20.16
CA GLY A 47 -9.23 -9.31 -20.20
C GLY A 47 -9.74 -8.30 -19.15
N ARG A 48 -8.88 -7.72 -18.28
CA ARG A 48 -9.31 -6.70 -17.29
C ARG A 48 -9.17 -5.27 -17.83
N SER A 49 -10.07 -4.39 -17.38
CA SER A 49 -9.96 -2.95 -17.63
C SER A 49 -8.91 -2.30 -16.73
N ILE A 50 -8.34 -1.18 -17.19
CA ILE A 50 -7.46 -0.31 -16.39
C ILE A 50 -8.19 0.11 -15.10
N ALA A 51 -7.43 0.23 -14.01
CA ALA A 51 -7.95 0.68 -12.73
C ALA A 51 -8.59 2.09 -12.84
N PRO A 52 -9.87 2.28 -12.45
CA PRO A 52 -10.57 3.56 -12.66
C PRO A 52 -9.89 4.77 -12.01
N GLN A 53 -9.24 4.59 -10.87
CA GLN A 53 -8.50 5.66 -10.20
C GLN A 53 -7.29 6.12 -11.02
N LEU A 54 -6.60 5.21 -11.69
CA LEU A 54 -5.47 5.55 -12.56
C LEU A 54 -5.97 6.31 -13.79
N VAL A 55 -7.05 5.85 -14.43
CA VAL A 55 -7.67 6.57 -15.57
C VAL A 55 -8.02 8.01 -15.19
N ARG A 56 -8.65 8.22 -14.03
CA ARG A 56 -9.00 9.57 -13.56
C ARG A 56 -7.76 10.45 -13.39
N THR A 57 -6.73 9.93 -12.74
CA THR A 57 -5.48 10.69 -12.53
C THR A 57 -4.80 11.03 -13.85
N LEU A 58 -4.67 10.08 -14.78
CA LEU A 58 -4.06 10.32 -16.09
C LEU A 58 -4.81 11.43 -16.85
N ASN A 59 -6.14 11.38 -16.86
CA ASN A 59 -6.98 12.41 -17.49
C ASN A 59 -6.81 13.79 -16.83
N VAL A 60 -6.79 13.86 -15.50
CA VAL A 60 -6.61 15.12 -14.75
C VAL A 60 -5.23 15.73 -15.02
N LEU A 61 -4.20 14.90 -15.11
CA LEU A 61 -2.82 15.35 -15.36
C LEU A 61 -2.52 15.58 -16.85
N GLY A 62 -3.45 15.22 -17.76
CA GLY A 62 -3.22 15.26 -19.20
C GLY A 62 -2.08 14.34 -19.65
N LEU A 63 -1.87 13.21 -18.95
CA LEU A 63 -0.84 12.23 -19.27
C LEU A 63 -1.40 11.14 -20.18
N GLU A 64 -0.77 10.98 -21.34
CA GLU A 64 -1.10 9.91 -22.30
C GLU A 64 -0.18 8.70 -22.11
N CYS A 65 -0.75 7.50 -22.26
CA CYS A 65 0.01 6.25 -22.28
C CYS A 65 0.68 6.06 -23.64
N THR A 66 1.96 5.73 -23.63
CA THR A 66 2.68 5.27 -24.82
C THR A 66 2.59 3.74 -24.90
N GLU A 67 1.58 3.27 -25.60
CA GLU A 67 1.34 1.83 -25.80
C GLU A 67 2.49 1.18 -26.60
N CYS A 68 2.78 -0.09 -26.29
CA CYS A 68 3.70 -0.94 -27.06
C CYS A 68 5.10 -0.33 -27.30
N ALA A 69 5.60 0.48 -26.37
CA ALA A 69 6.94 1.05 -26.47
C ALA A 69 8.01 -0.06 -26.48
N ARG A 70 8.71 -0.23 -27.61
CA ARG A 70 9.84 -1.16 -27.73
C ARG A 70 11.04 -0.71 -26.91
N THR A 71 11.18 0.59 -26.68
CA THR A 71 12.28 1.15 -25.90
C THR A 71 11.81 2.33 -25.07
N ILE A 72 12.16 2.31 -23.78
CA ILE A 72 11.96 3.41 -22.83
C ILE A 72 13.32 4.04 -22.54
N GLY A 73 13.44 5.34 -22.81
CA GLY A 73 14.62 6.14 -22.48
C GLY A 73 14.27 7.26 -21.49
N ALA A 74 14.88 7.27 -20.31
CA ALA A 74 14.60 8.28 -19.28
C ALA A 74 15.79 8.48 -18.33
N ASP A 75 15.78 9.55 -17.53
CA ASP A 75 16.75 9.68 -16.44
C ASP A 75 16.47 8.61 -15.37
N ILE A 76 15.19 8.47 -15.00
CA ILE A 76 14.71 7.45 -14.06
C ILE A 76 13.55 6.69 -14.68
N VAL A 77 13.59 5.37 -14.53
CA VAL A 77 12.48 4.48 -14.87
C VAL A 77 11.97 3.82 -13.59
N VAL A 78 10.71 4.08 -13.25
CA VAL A 78 10.04 3.48 -12.10
C VAL A 78 9.16 2.34 -12.58
N ILE A 79 9.36 1.14 -12.03
CA ILE A 79 8.59 -0.07 -12.32
C ILE A 79 7.72 -0.37 -11.13
N HIS A 80 6.39 -0.26 -11.27
CA HIS A 80 5.47 -0.55 -10.16
C HIS A 80 5.07 -2.02 -10.14
N ASN A 81 5.47 -2.67 -9.05
CA ASN A 81 5.22 -4.06 -8.69
C ASN A 81 5.73 -5.10 -9.69
N PRO A 82 6.99 -5.56 -9.56
CA PRO A 82 7.57 -6.60 -10.43
C PRO A 82 6.76 -7.88 -10.56
N ALA A 83 5.86 -8.17 -9.61
CA ALA A 83 5.03 -9.37 -9.62
C ALA A 83 4.14 -9.51 -10.86
N PHE A 84 3.91 -8.44 -11.65
CA PHE A 84 3.21 -8.56 -12.94
C PHE A 84 3.97 -9.43 -13.96
N LEU A 85 5.28 -9.60 -13.79
CA LEU A 85 6.14 -10.38 -14.68
C LEU A 85 6.16 -11.88 -14.37
N LYS A 86 5.52 -12.33 -13.29
CA LYS A 86 5.69 -13.70 -12.76
C LYS A 86 5.27 -14.83 -13.70
N PHE A 87 4.44 -14.53 -14.70
CA PHE A 87 4.00 -15.48 -15.72
C PHE A 87 4.65 -15.22 -17.09
N GLU A 88 5.42 -14.14 -17.22
CA GLU A 88 6.02 -13.74 -18.47
C GLU A 88 7.34 -14.48 -18.72
N LYS A 89 7.69 -14.70 -19.98
CA LYS A 89 8.99 -15.30 -20.35
C LYS A 89 10.04 -14.26 -20.73
N LEU A 90 9.59 -13.07 -21.13
CA LEU A 90 10.40 -11.94 -21.55
C LEU A 90 9.66 -10.64 -21.21
N LEU A 91 10.40 -9.59 -20.90
CA LEU A 91 9.87 -8.22 -20.91
C LEU A 91 10.13 -7.65 -22.32
N SER A 92 9.07 -7.32 -23.05
CA SER A 92 9.14 -6.92 -24.46
C SER A 92 9.72 -5.51 -24.68
N THR A 93 9.84 -4.74 -23.61
CA THR A 93 10.33 -3.38 -23.61
C THR A 93 11.78 -3.31 -23.14
N HIS A 94 12.65 -2.73 -23.96
CA HIS A 94 14.02 -2.43 -23.58
C HIS A 94 14.09 -1.10 -22.81
N ILE A 95 14.86 -1.06 -21.74
CA ILE A 95 14.97 0.10 -20.85
C ILE A 95 16.40 0.65 -20.92
N VAL A 96 16.53 1.96 -21.17
CA VAL A 96 17.79 2.69 -21.09
C VAL A 96 17.62 3.85 -20.11
N ALA A 97 18.28 3.77 -18.95
CA ALA A 97 18.07 4.75 -17.89
C ALA A 97 19.33 5.04 -17.07
N ARG A 98 19.41 6.20 -16.40
CA ARG A 98 20.45 6.39 -15.37
C ARG A 98 20.14 5.51 -14.16
N HIS A 99 18.88 5.46 -13.75
CA HIS A 99 18.44 4.68 -12.59
C HIS A 99 17.12 3.96 -12.89
N VAL A 100 17.08 2.65 -12.68
CA VAL A 100 15.83 1.87 -12.67
C VAL A 100 15.45 1.55 -11.23
N ILE A 101 14.19 1.80 -10.87
CA ILE A 101 13.66 1.59 -9.53
C ILE A 101 12.47 0.64 -9.61
N ALA A 102 12.57 -0.53 -8.97
CA ALA A 102 11.49 -1.51 -8.88
C ALA A 102 10.76 -1.38 -7.53
N VAL A 103 9.57 -0.78 -7.55
CA VAL A 103 8.75 -0.53 -6.35
C VAL A 103 7.97 -1.80 -5.97
N THR A 104 8.18 -2.31 -4.77
CA THR A 104 7.66 -3.62 -4.34
C THR A 104 6.35 -3.50 -3.59
N HIS A 105 5.24 -3.42 -4.32
CA HIS A 105 3.90 -3.40 -3.71
C HIS A 105 3.45 -4.75 -3.14
N GLU A 106 4.13 -5.83 -3.52
CA GLU A 106 3.94 -7.18 -2.99
C GLU A 106 5.15 -7.56 -2.13
N ASN A 107 4.92 -8.32 -1.05
CA ASN A 107 6.01 -8.85 -0.23
C ASN A 107 6.79 -9.93 -0.99
N PHE A 108 8.12 -9.90 -0.87
CA PHE A 108 8.97 -10.94 -1.45
C PHE A 108 8.78 -12.26 -0.71
N LEU A 109 8.64 -12.20 0.62
CA LEU A 109 8.39 -13.35 1.48
C LEU A 109 7.07 -13.19 2.21
N ARG A 110 6.34 -14.30 2.33
CA ARG A 110 5.16 -14.44 3.19
C ARG A 110 5.58 -14.89 4.59
N PRO A 111 4.72 -14.74 5.60
CA PRO A 111 4.90 -15.44 6.87
C PRO A 111 5.17 -16.94 6.63
N GLY A 112 6.23 -17.46 7.25
CA GLY A 112 6.75 -18.82 6.99
C GLY A 112 7.92 -18.88 6.01
N GLY A 113 8.25 -17.77 5.32
CA GLY A 113 9.45 -17.66 4.50
C GLY A 113 9.31 -18.16 3.06
N GLU A 114 8.10 -18.53 2.63
CA GLU A 114 7.78 -18.83 1.24
C GLU A 114 7.73 -17.56 0.39
N GLU A 115 8.09 -17.65 -0.89
CA GLU A 115 8.03 -16.50 -1.78
C GLU A 115 6.57 -16.06 -2.08
N GLY A 116 6.35 -14.75 -2.13
CA GLY A 116 5.06 -14.17 -2.52
C GLY A 116 4.72 -14.42 -4.00
N PHE A 117 5.76 -14.46 -4.83
CA PHE A 117 5.81 -14.71 -6.27
C PHE A 117 7.26 -15.03 -6.64
N ASP A 118 7.56 -15.56 -7.83
CA ASP A 118 8.93 -15.84 -8.26
C ASP A 118 9.74 -14.54 -8.43
N VAL A 119 10.43 -14.14 -7.36
CA VAL A 119 11.11 -12.84 -7.26
C VAL A 119 12.32 -12.82 -8.19
N ALA A 120 13.13 -13.89 -8.16
CA ALA A 120 14.34 -14.01 -8.96
C ALA A 120 14.01 -13.92 -10.45
N HIS A 121 12.97 -14.62 -10.90
CA HIS A 121 12.51 -14.56 -12.28
C HIS A 121 12.10 -13.15 -12.68
N CYS A 122 11.23 -12.48 -11.91
CA CYS A 122 10.76 -11.14 -12.23
C CYS A 122 11.90 -10.11 -12.31
N LEU A 123 12.82 -10.12 -11.33
CA LEU A 123 13.98 -9.24 -11.33
C LEU A 123 14.92 -9.55 -12.50
N SER A 124 15.11 -10.82 -12.86
CA SER A 124 15.94 -11.22 -14.01
C SER A 124 15.39 -10.74 -15.36
N LEU A 125 14.06 -10.64 -15.49
CA LEU A 125 13.41 -10.13 -16.70
C LEU A 125 13.64 -8.63 -16.86
N ILE A 126 13.52 -7.87 -15.76
CA ILE A 126 13.87 -6.45 -15.73
C ILE A 126 15.35 -6.28 -16.05
N ASP A 127 16.21 -7.07 -15.41
CA ASP A 127 17.66 -6.96 -15.53
C ASP A 127 18.15 -7.16 -16.97
N ARG A 128 17.71 -8.25 -17.63
CA ARG A 128 18.08 -8.58 -19.01
C ARG A 128 17.57 -7.59 -20.04
N SER A 129 16.51 -6.85 -19.70
CA SER A 129 15.89 -5.88 -20.60
C SER A 129 16.41 -4.46 -20.37
N THR A 130 17.34 -4.26 -19.43
CA THR A 130 17.76 -2.94 -18.95
C THR A 130 19.25 -2.68 -19.15
N LEU A 131 19.57 -1.55 -19.80
CA LEU A 131 20.87 -0.90 -19.73
C LEU A 131 20.77 0.31 -18.79
N SER A 132 21.36 0.23 -17.60
CA SER A 132 21.35 1.33 -16.65
C SER A 132 22.63 1.47 -15.84
N LEU A 133 22.85 2.67 -15.29
CA LEU A 133 23.98 2.94 -14.38
C LEU A 133 23.72 2.40 -12.97
N ARG A 134 22.45 2.39 -12.54
CA ARG A 134 22.00 1.87 -11.25
C ARG A 134 20.65 1.17 -11.38
N LYS A 135 20.42 0.15 -10.55
CA LYS A 135 19.14 -0.54 -10.36
C LYS A 135 18.87 -0.67 -8.87
N SER A 136 17.64 -0.43 -8.44
CA SER A 136 17.27 -0.53 -7.03
C SER A 136 15.93 -1.21 -6.85
N VAL A 137 15.82 -2.00 -5.78
CA VAL A 137 14.54 -2.43 -5.21
C VAL A 137 14.08 -1.37 -4.21
N ALA A 138 12.80 -1.04 -4.25
CA ALA A 138 12.20 0.04 -3.47
C ALA A 138 11.03 -0.47 -2.62
N PRO A 139 11.30 -0.89 -1.36
CA PRO A 139 10.28 -1.33 -0.44
C PRO A 139 9.29 -0.24 -0.07
N ILE A 140 8.01 -0.57 0.06
CA ILE A 140 6.94 0.42 0.32
C ILE A 140 6.60 0.64 1.79
N SER A 141 7.26 -0.10 2.69
CA SER A 141 7.11 0.02 4.15
C SER A 141 8.25 -0.72 4.87
N PRO A 142 8.43 -0.51 6.19
CA PRO A 142 9.38 -1.27 6.98
C PRO A 142 9.12 -2.79 6.96
N ASN A 143 7.85 -3.21 6.97
CA ASN A 143 7.49 -4.63 6.92
C ASN A 143 7.82 -5.23 5.55
N ASN A 144 7.52 -4.51 4.48
CA ASN A 144 7.88 -4.94 3.13
C ASN A 144 9.41 -4.99 2.96
N ARG A 145 10.14 -4.00 3.49
CA ARG A 145 11.61 -3.97 3.51
C ARG A 145 12.18 -5.21 4.18
N ALA A 146 11.68 -5.58 5.36
CA ALA A 146 12.15 -6.77 6.06
C ALA A 146 12.05 -8.03 5.18
N THR A 147 10.96 -8.17 4.40
CA THR A 147 10.81 -9.30 3.48
C THR A 147 11.78 -9.25 2.29
N VAL A 148 12.09 -8.05 1.78
CA VAL A 148 13.05 -7.84 0.69
C VAL A 148 14.48 -8.12 1.16
N GLU A 149 14.86 -7.61 2.34
CA GLU A 149 16.18 -7.80 2.95
C GLU A 149 16.43 -9.26 3.30
N GLU A 150 15.42 -9.94 3.87
CA GLU A 150 15.52 -11.36 4.18
C GLU A 150 15.65 -12.21 2.90
N TRP A 151 14.87 -11.91 1.86
CA TRP A 151 15.01 -12.58 0.56
C TRP A 151 16.40 -12.34 -0.06
N ALA A 152 16.87 -11.09 -0.05
CA ALA A 152 18.18 -10.73 -0.55
C ALA A 152 19.32 -11.43 0.22
N ALA A 153 19.19 -11.59 1.54
CA ALA A 153 20.17 -12.31 2.34
C ALA A 153 20.23 -13.82 1.99
N ARG A 154 19.10 -14.42 1.60
CA ARG A 154 19.01 -15.85 1.24
C ARG A 154 19.44 -16.14 -0.19
N HIS A 155 19.09 -15.27 -1.15
CA HIS A 155 19.21 -15.55 -2.58
C HIS A 155 20.25 -14.65 -3.29
N GLY A 156 20.62 -13.53 -2.68
CA GLY A 156 21.39 -12.47 -3.32
C GLY A 156 20.52 -11.65 -4.28
N LEU A 157 20.73 -10.33 -4.31
CA LEU A 157 20.19 -9.50 -5.40
C LEU A 157 20.99 -9.74 -6.69
N PRO A 158 20.37 -9.54 -7.88
CA PRO A 158 21.12 -9.57 -9.13
C PRO A 158 22.27 -8.55 -9.12
N SER A 159 23.35 -8.86 -9.83
CA SER A 159 24.53 -7.98 -9.86
C SER A 159 24.17 -6.55 -10.30
N GLY A 160 24.65 -5.55 -9.56
CA GLY A 160 24.35 -4.14 -9.83
C GLY A 160 23.00 -3.64 -9.29
N TRP A 161 22.28 -4.46 -8.52
CA TRP A 161 21.10 -4.05 -7.77
C TRP A 161 21.44 -3.75 -6.30
N ASP A 162 20.79 -2.72 -5.76
CA ASP A 162 20.76 -2.43 -4.33
C ASP A 162 19.32 -2.33 -3.81
N ILE A 163 19.15 -2.20 -2.50
CA ILE A 163 17.88 -1.80 -1.88
C ILE A 163 17.98 -0.30 -1.60
N LEU A 164 16.95 0.48 -1.93
CA LEU A 164 16.95 1.90 -1.60
C LEU A 164 17.15 2.13 -0.08
N PRO A 165 17.90 3.17 0.32
CA PRO A 165 18.22 3.42 1.73
C PRO A 165 17.02 3.90 2.55
N GLU A 166 15.97 4.41 1.90
CA GLU A 166 14.69 4.77 2.53
C GLU A 166 13.56 4.03 1.81
N ASP A 167 12.47 3.77 2.54
CA ASP A 167 11.26 3.18 1.95
C ASP A 167 10.58 4.14 0.98
N TRP A 168 10.08 3.58 -0.13
CA TRP A 168 9.19 4.19 -1.10
C TRP A 168 7.76 4.21 -0.60
N ILE A 169 7.55 4.93 0.51
CA ILE A 169 6.30 4.92 1.24
C ILE A 169 5.14 5.41 0.36
N ASN A 170 4.01 4.72 0.40
CA ASN A 170 2.80 5.13 -0.29
C ASN A 170 2.22 6.43 0.30
N ILE A 171 1.71 7.29 -0.58
CA ILE A 171 1.07 8.55 -0.18
C ILE A 171 -0.31 8.27 0.44
N CYS A 172 -0.54 8.84 1.61
CA CYS A 172 -1.80 8.87 2.33
C CYS A 172 -2.33 10.31 2.36
N ASP A 173 -3.00 10.70 1.28
CA ASP A 173 -3.68 11.98 1.15
C ASP A 173 -5.17 11.77 1.39
N PHE A 174 -5.66 12.21 2.55
CA PHE A 174 -7.01 11.99 3.04
C PHE A 174 -7.51 13.26 3.74
N ASP A 175 -8.81 13.53 3.61
CA ASP A 175 -9.47 14.52 4.45
C ASP A 175 -9.46 14.06 5.91
N MET A 176 -8.98 14.92 6.80
CA MET A 176 -8.92 14.62 8.23
C MET A 176 -10.26 14.94 8.89
N ALA A 177 -10.90 13.92 9.46
CA ALA A 177 -12.08 14.08 10.28
C ALA A 177 -11.69 14.28 11.76
N PRO A 178 -12.46 15.05 12.55
CA PRO A 178 -12.20 15.18 13.97
C PRO A 178 -12.43 13.84 14.71
N PRO A 179 -11.76 13.61 15.85
CA PRO A 179 -12.05 12.46 16.70
C PRO A 179 -13.50 12.48 17.22
N THR A 180 -14.05 11.30 17.48
CA THR A 180 -15.32 11.17 18.23
C THR A 180 -15.14 11.65 19.68
N ASP A 181 -15.95 12.62 20.12
CA ASP A 181 -15.88 13.17 21.49
C ASP A 181 -16.24 12.16 22.59
N ARG A 182 -17.17 11.25 22.30
CA ARG A 182 -17.66 10.21 23.22
C ARG A 182 -17.68 8.86 22.49
N PRO A 183 -16.54 8.17 22.39
CA PRO A 183 -16.48 6.90 21.70
C PRO A 183 -17.36 5.87 22.41
N ARG A 184 -18.02 5.02 21.62
CA ARG A 184 -18.82 3.88 22.08
C ARG A 184 -18.23 2.61 21.50
N ASP A 185 -18.65 1.44 21.98
CA ASP A 185 -18.15 0.15 21.48
C ASP A 185 -18.73 -0.18 20.10
N ARG A 186 -18.38 0.63 19.11
CA ARG A 186 -18.78 0.52 17.71
C ARG A 186 -17.54 0.17 16.90
N ARG A 187 -17.41 -1.10 16.56
CA ARG A 187 -16.25 -1.67 15.90
C ARG A 187 -16.51 -1.80 14.41
N GLY A 188 -15.47 -1.64 13.61
CA GLY A 188 -15.55 -2.10 12.24
C GLY A 188 -14.25 -2.44 11.58
N ARG A 189 -14.41 -3.05 10.41
CA ARG A 189 -13.33 -3.48 9.53
C ARG A 189 -13.67 -3.10 8.10
N HIS A 190 -12.66 -2.63 7.37
CA HIS A 190 -12.75 -2.42 5.94
C HIS A 190 -11.55 -3.09 5.23
N SER A 191 -11.83 -3.96 4.26
CA SER A 191 -10.80 -4.54 3.38
C SER A 191 -11.38 -5.01 2.05
N ARG A 192 -10.50 -5.37 1.10
CA ARG A 192 -10.90 -6.17 -0.07
C ARG A 192 -11.31 -7.60 0.38
N PRO A 193 -12.17 -8.31 -0.38
CA PRO A 193 -12.75 -9.58 0.05
C PRO A 193 -11.86 -10.81 -0.22
N GLY A 194 -10.57 -10.73 0.10
CA GLY A 194 -9.64 -11.85 -0.06
C GLY A 194 -9.56 -12.70 1.21
N PRO A 195 -9.53 -14.05 1.14
CA PRO A 195 -9.33 -14.89 2.33
C PRO A 195 -8.06 -14.52 3.11
N GLU A 196 -7.01 -14.09 2.42
CA GLU A 196 -5.76 -13.64 3.03
C GLU A 196 -5.94 -12.36 3.87
N LYS A 197 -6.97 -11.57 3.54
CA LYS A 197 -7.31 -10.32 4.22
C LYS A 197 -8.23 -10.52 5.40
N PHE A 198 -8.63 -11.75 5.76
CA PHE A 198 -9.46 -12.03 6.92
C PHE A 198 -8.74 -12.99 7.88
N PRO A 199 -8.87 -12.79 9.20
CA PRO A 199 -8.33 -13.73 10.17
C PRO A 199 -9.26 -14.96 10.23
N LYS A 200 -8.89 -15.96 11.04
CA LYS A 200 -9.73 -17.13 11.23
C LYS A 200 -11.08 -16.74 11.87
N PRO A 201 -12.18 -17.50 11.63
CA PRO A 201 -13.49 -17.21 12.21
C PRO A 201 -13.48 -17.00 13.72
N ALA A 202 -12.78 -17.87 14.48
CA ALA A 202 -12.65 -17.71 15.93
C ALA A 202 -12.03 -16.35 16.35
N THR A 203 -11.10 -15.83 15.55
CA THR A 203 -10.52 -14.51 15.78
C THR A 203 -11.53 -13.39 15.47
N LEU A 204 -12.37 -13.56 14.43
CA LEU A 204 -13.45 -12.61 14.12
C LEU A 204 -14.45 -12.53 15.27
N ASP A 205 -14.84 -13.66 15.87
CA ASP A 205 -15.76 -13.68 17.01
C ASP A 205 -15.19 -12.98 18.25
N LEU A 206 -13.88 -13.05 18.47
CA LEU A 206 -13.20 -12.34 19.56
C LEU A 206 -13.20 -10.82 19.33
N ILE A 207 -12.89 -10.37 18.13
CA ILE A 207 -12.72 -8.94 17.85
C ILE A 207 -14.04 -8.23 17.50
N PHE A 208 -15.06 -8.97 17.05
CA PHE A 208 -16.42 -8.49 16.78
C PHE A 208 -17.47 -9.24 17.63
N PRO A 209 -17.45 -9.10 18.95
CA PRO A 209 -18.29 -9.89 19.85
C PRO A 209 -19.73 -9.37 19.89
N SER A 210 -20.66 -10.22 20.33
CA SER A 210 -22.09 -9.89 20.44
C SER A 210 -22.44 -8.82 21.47
N HIS A 211 -21.53 -8.51 22.39
CA HIS A 211 -21.72 -7.46 23.40
C HIS A 211 -21.37 -6.06 22.90
N ALA A 212 -20.67 -5.94 21.77
CA ALA A 212 -20.36 -4.65 21.17
C ALA A 212 -21.68 -3.98 20.71
N GLU A 213 -21.75 -2.65 20.82
CA GLU A 213 -22.93 -1.89 20.39
C GLU A 213 -23.17 -2.04 18.88
N ALA A 214 -22.09 -2.06 18.10
CA ALA A 214 -22.15 -2.31 16.67
C ALA A 214 -20.88 -3.00 16.18
N ASN A 215 -21.04 -3.97 15.28
CA ASN A 215 -19.96 -4.56 14.50
C ASN A 215 -20.27 -4.37 13.02
N VAL A 216 -19.47 -3.58 12.31
CA VAL A 216 -19.67 -3.27 10.89
C VAL A 216 -18.50 -3.79 10.09
N ILE A 217 -18.75 -4.71 9.16
CA ILE A 217 -17.71 -5.30 8.31
C ILE A 217 -17.99 -4.94 6.86
N LEU A 218 -17.14 -4.11 6.27
CA LEU A 218 -17.18 -3.71 4.87
C LEU A 218 -16.16 -4.50 4.05
N GLY A 219 -16.62 -5.14 2.97
CA GLY A 219 -15.84 -6.13 2.22
C GLY A 219 -16.05 -7.56 2.70
N ALA A 220 -17.22 -7.82 3.30
CA ALA A 220 -17.58 -9.08 3.92
C ALA A 220 -18.09 -10.15 2.93
N ASP A 221 -17.76 -10.06 1.64
CA ASP A 221 -18.34 -10.90 0.58
C ASP A 221 -18.21 -12.41 0.89
N MET A 222 -17.07 -12.83 1.46
CA MET A 222 -16.84 -14.23 1.87
C MET A 222 -17.74 -14.65 3.03
N LEU A 223 -18.03 -13.75 3.96
CA LEU A 223 -18.92 -14.01 5.11
C LEU A 223 -20.39 -14.01 4.65
N ILE A 224 -20.76 -13.11 3.73
CA ILE A 224 -22.09 -13.04 3.12
C ILE A 224 -22.39 -14.31 2.30
N ALA A 225 -21.39 -14.82 1.58
CA ALA A 225 -21.51 -16.05 0.82
C ALA A 225 -21.47 -17.32 1.70
N GLY A 226 -21.05 -17.19 2.95
CA GLY A 226 -21.02 -18.28 3.93
C GLY A 226 -22.42 -18.75 4.32
N GLN A 227 -22.49 -19.97 4.88
CA GLN A 227 -23.75 -20.53 5.41
C GLN A 227 -23.98 -20.17 6.88
N GLU A 228 -22.95 -19.67 7.58
CA GLU A 228 -23.03 -19.29 8.99
C GLU A 228 -23.67 -17.91 9.16
N THR A 229 -24.64 -17.80 10.06
CA THR A 229 -25.31 -16.54 10.37
C THR A 229 -24.69 -15.90 11.61
N HIS A 230 -24.24 -14.64 11.47
CA HIS A 230 -23.71 -13.85 12.58
C HIS A 230 -24.65 -12.67 12.86
N PRO A 231 -25.70 -12.85 13.68
CA PRO A 231 -26.79 -11.86 13.82
C PRO A 231 -26.35 -10.53 14.43
N HIS A 232 -25.18 -10.48 15.09
CA HIS A 232 -24.60 -9.29 15.69
C HIS A 232 -23.59 -8.58 14.77
N TRP A 233 -23.42 -9.04 13.53
CA TRP A 233 -22.59 -8.40 12.52
C TRP A 233 -23.45 -7.72 11.46
N THR A 234 -23.13 -6.48 11.16
CA THR A 234 -23.64 -5.76 9.99
C THR A 234 -22.65 -5.93 8.85
N LEU A 235 -23.02 -6.75 7.85
CA LEU A 235 -22.14 -7.12 6.74
C LEU A 235 -22.48 -6.31 5.48
N HIS A 236 -21.47 -5.70 4.89
CA HIS A 236 -21.57 -5.03 3.59
C HIS A 236 -20.57 -5.64 2.60
N PRO A 237 -20.98 -5.90 1.35
CA PRO A 237 -20.06 -6.38 0.32
C PRO A 237 -19.02 -5.30 0.00
N PHE A 238 -17.93 -5.68 -0.65
CA PHE A 238 -16.89 -4.75 -1.05
C PHE A 238 -17.45 -3.69 -1.99
N ARG A 239 -17.21 -2.40 -1.68
CA ARG A 239 -17.81 -1.25 -2.35
C ARG A 239 -19.35 -1.17 -2.26
N GLY A 240 -19.96 -1.94 -1.35
CA GLY A 240 -21.40 -1.90 -1.07
C GLY A 240 -21.82 -0.71 -0.19
N LEU A 241 -20.86 -0.03 0.43
CA LEU A 241 -21.06 1.18 1.23
C LEU A 241 -19.95 2.18 0.90
N ASP A 242 -20.29 3.46 0.86
CA ASP A 242 -19.31 4.53 0.80
C ASP A 242 -18.40 4.50 2.05
N VAL A 243 -17.10 4.71 1.87
CA VAL A 243 -16.12 4.54 2.94
C VAL A 243 -16.28 5.62 4.02
N ALA A 244 -16.64 6.86 3.68
CA ALA A 244 -16.91 7.89 4.68
C ALA A 244 -18.14 7.51 5.51
N ARG A 245 -19.20 7.01 4.87
CA ARG A 245 -20.39 6.51 5.56
C ARG A 245 -20.10 5.32 6.46
N PHE A 246 -19.20 4.42 6.06
CA PHE A 246 -18.72 3.35 6.93
C PHE A 246 -18.09 3.91 8.22
N PHE A 247 -17.24 4.92 8.12
CA PHE A 247 -16.58 5.51 9.28
C PHE A 247 -17.53 6.27 10.22
N GLU A 248 -18.70 6.73 9.75
CA GLU A 248 -19.74 7.29 10.63
C GLU A 248 -20.34 6.24 11.58
N MET A 249 -20.32 4.97 11.17
CA MET A 249 -20.95 3.87 11.91
C MET A 249 -20.06 3.33 13.04
N ILE A 250 -18.77 3.69 13.08
CA ILE A 250 -17.78 3.10 13.98
C ILE A 250 -16.97 4.15 14.74
N ASP A 251 -16.40 3.75 15.87
CA ASP A 251 -15.42 4.51 16.66
C ASP A 251 -14.06 3.82 16.70
N PHE A 252 -14.03 2.49 16.55
CA PHE A 252 -12.82 1.69 16.57
C PHE A 252 -12.71 0.90 15.26
N MET A 253 -11.59 1.05 14.56
CA MET A 253 -11.27 0.21 13.41
C MET A 253 -10.37 -0.93 13.87
N VAL A 254 -10.82 -2.19 13.69
CA VAL A 254 -10.09 -3.38 14.12
C VAL A 254 -9.73 -4.23 12.90
N TYR A 255 -8.43 -4.42 12.67
CA TYR A 255 -7.90 -5.00 11.44
C TYR A 255 -6.83 -6.06 11.70
N PHE A 256 -7.17 -7.32 11.47
CA PHE A 256 -6.25 -8.46 11.62
C PHE A 256 -6.30 -9.34 10.39
N THR A 257 -5.19 -9.67 9.74
CA THR A 257 -5.20 -10.51 8.53
C THR A 257 -5.06 -12.00 8.85
N ALA A 258 -5.10 -12.85 7.83
CA ALA A 258 -4.80 -14.27 7.99
C ALA A 258 -3.36 -14.44 8.51
N PRO A 259 -3.05 -15.46 9.34
CA PRO A 259 -1.68 -15.68 9.86
C PRO A 259 -0.62 -15.88 8.77
N GLY A 260 -1.02 -16.39 7.60
CA GLY A 260 -0.16 -16.56 6.44
C GLY A 260 -0.04 -15.32 5.56
N TRP A 261 -0.59 -14.18 6.00
CA TRP A 261 -0.59 -12.93 5.26
C TRP A 261 0.03 -11.81 6.07
N ARG A 262 0.90 -11.04 5.41
CA ARG A 262 1.53 -9.85 5.96
C ARG A 262 1.14 -8.66 5.10
N GLU A 263 0.66 -7.59 5.72
CA GLU A 263 0.38 -6.36 4.97
C GLU A 263 1.67 -5.72 4.45
N SER A 264 1.68 -5.38 3.16
CA SER A 264 2.82 -4.67 2.57
C SER A 264 2.87 -3.20 2.97
N PHE A 265 1.72 -2.55 3.24
CA PHE A 265 1.69 -1.17 3.75
C PHE A 265 0.51 -0.89 4.69
N GLY A 266 -0.69 -1.37 4.36
CA GLY A 266 -1.86 -1.17 5.22
C GLY A 266 -2.54 0.20 5.05
N ARG A 267 -2.73 0.68 3.81
CA ARG A 267 -3.41 1.97 3.52
C ARG A 267 -4.76 2.13 4.25
N VAL A 268 -5.53 1.06 4.40
CA VAL A 268 -6.82 1.07 5.11
C VAL A 268 -6.71 1.49 6.57
N LEU A 269 -5.55 1.29 7.21
CA LEU A 269 -5.28 1.76 8.56
C LEU A 269 -5.08 3.27 8.59
N ALA A 270 -4.39 3.82 7.59
CA ALA A 270 -4.26 5.27 7.41
C ALA A 270 -5.62 5.93 7.13
N GLU A 271 -6.52 5.26 6.39
CA GLU A 271 -7.90 5.72 6.19
C GLU A 271 -8.66 5.80 7.52
N GLY A 272 -8.53 4.79 8.39
CA GLY A 272 -9.14 4.80 9.72
C GLY A 272 -8.61 5.92 10.62
N ILE A 273 -7.30 6.15 10.61
CA ILE A 273 -6.68 7.26 11.37
C ILE A 273 -7.18 8.61 10.83
N ALA A 274 -7.20 8.79 9.51
CA ALA A 274 -7.67 10.03 8.88
C ALA A 274 -9.14 10.30 9.20
N ALA A 275 -9.97 9.25 9.24
CA ALA A 275 -11.37 9.32 9.63
C ALA A 275 -11.61 9.55 11.14
N GLY A 276 -10.55 9.81 11.92
CA GLY A 276 -10.66 10.18 13.33
C GLY A 276 -10.94 8.99 14.25
N LYS A 277 -10.52 7.78 13.85
CA LYS A 277 -10.76 6.53 14.60
C LYS A 277 -9.51 6.05 15.32
N VAL A 278 -9.70 5.36 16.45
CA VAL A 278 -8.65 4.52 17.03
C VAL A 278 -8.54 3.26 16.16
N VAL A 279 -7.34 2.99 15.68
CA VAL A 279 -7.06 1.84 14.80
C VAL A 279 -6.25 0.81 15.57
N ILE A 280 -6.71 -0.44 15.56
CA ILE A 280 -6.11 -1.57 16.26
C ILE A 280 -5.78 -2.66 15.23
N SER A 281 -4.55 -3.16 15.24
CA SER A 281 -4.06 -4.19 14.33
C SER A 281 -3.10 -5.14 15.04
N ASP A 282 -2.70 -6.22 14.37
CA ASP A 282 -1.56 -7.02 14.82
C ASP A 282 -0.30 -6.16 14.99
N ARG A 283 0.59 -6.58 15.91
CA ARG A 283 1.78 -5.81 16.31
C ARG A 283 2.73 -5.54 15.15
N GLU A 284 2.85 -6.49 14.22
CA GLU A 284 3.72 -6.35 13.06
C GLU A 284 3.21 -5.26 12.12
N THR A 285 1.93 -5.32 11.72
CA THR A 285 1.33 -4.28 10.88
C THR A 285 1.32 -2.91 11.58
N ALA A 286 1.04 -2.86 12.88
CA ALA A 286 1.02 -1.62 13.66
C ALA A 286 2.41 -0.94 13.78
N ALA A 287 3.50 -1.70 13.77
CA ALA A 287 4.86 -1.17 13.90
C ALA A 287 5.22 -0.17 12.80
N GLY A 288 4.64 -0.30 11.60
CA GLY A 288 4.87 0.63 10.48
C GLY A 288 4.24 2.02 10.65
N PHE A 289 3.48 2.25 11.72
CA PHE A 289 2.72 3.47 11.95
C PHE A 289 3.19 4.27 13.18
N ASP A 290 4.36 3.97 13.75
CA ASP A 290 4.99 4.76 14.83
C ASP A 290 4.04 5.08 16.00
N GLY A 291 3.22 4.10 16.40
CA GLY A 291 2.24 4.23 17.49
C GLY A 291 0.90 4.87 17.12
N ALA A 292 0.71 5.28 15.86
CA ALA A 292 -0.59 5.74 15.34
C ALA A 292 -1.60 4.60 15.14
N VAL A 293 -1.12 3.37 15.05
CA VAL A 293 -1.93 2.14 15.12
C VAL A 293 -1.52 1.40 16.38
N ILE A 294 -2.51 0.89 17.12
CA ILE A 294 -2.28 0.11 18.34
C ILE A 294 -2.03 -1.34 17.94
N GLY A 295 -0.82 -1.83 18.24
CA GLY A 295 -0.47 -3.24 18.07
C GLY A 295 -0.99 -4.08 19.23
N ALA A 296 -1.80 -5.09 18.93
CA ALA A 296 -2.46 -5.94 19.91
C ALA A 296 -2.58 -7.39 19.42
N GLU A 297 -2.72 -8.33 20.36
CA GLU A 297 -3.31 -9.64 20.09
C GLU A 297 -4.86 -9.55 20.09
N PRO A 298 -5.59 -10.44 19.41
CA PRO A 298 -7.05 -10.40 19.35
C PRO A 298 -7.73 -10.34 20.73
N GLU A 299 -7.20 -11.04 21.73
CA GLU A 299 -7.72 -11.10 23.09
C GLU A 299 -7.56 -9.78 23.86
N GLU A 300 -6.67 -8.89 23.41
CA GLU A 300 -6.38 -7.60 24.05
C GLU A 300 -7.37 -6.50 23.59
N VAL A 301 -8.08 -6.71 22.47
CA VAL A 301 -8.94 -5.70 21.81
C VAL A 301 -10.02 -5.14 22.74
N ASP A 302 -10.74 -6.00 23.47
CA ASP A 302 -11.80 -5.59 24.39
C ASP A 302 -11.27 -4.69 25.51
N GLY A 303 -10.08 -5.01 26.04
CA GLY A 303 -9.46 -4.22 27.09
C GLY A 303 -9.08 -2.81 26.60
N ILE A 304 -8.53 -2.73 25.40
CA ILE A 304 -8.14 -1.47 24.76
C ILE A 304 -9.37 -0.58 24.52
N ILE A 305 -10.43 -1.13 23.91
CA ILE A 305 -11.66 -0.38 23.61
C ILE A 305 -12.30 0.14 24.90
N ARG A 306 -12.41 -0.71 25.93
CA ARG A 306 -12.99 -0.35 27.23
C ARG A 306 -12.24 0.83 27.88
N LEU A 307 -10.92 0.86 27.78
CA LEU A 307 -10.10 1.95 28.32
C LEU A 307 -10.44 3.28 27.63
N PHE A 308 -10.55 3.29 26.31
CA PHE A 308 -10.87 4.50 25.56
C PHE A 308 -12.30 5.00 25.77
N ILE A 309 -13.26 4.09 26.00
CA ILE A 309 -14.63 4.45 26.37
C ILE A 309 -14.66 5.06 27.78
N ALA A 310 -13.91 4.50 28.72
CA ALA A 310 -13.83 5.01 30.10
C ALA A 310 -13.10 6.36 30.20
N GLU A 311 -12.16 6.63 29.29
CA GLU A 311 -11.38 7.86 29.25
C GLU A 311 -11.42 8.53 27.86
N PRO A 312 -12.54 9.20 27.47
CA PRO A 312 -12.69 9.79 26.15
C PRO A 312 -11.60 10.79 25.74
N GLU A 313 -11.03 11.51 26.71
CA GLU A 313 -9.89 12.42 26.45
C GLU A 313 -8.65 11.67 25.94
N ARG A 314 -8.44 10.41 26.38
CA ARG A 314 -7.37 9.57 25.83
C ARG A 314 -7.64 9.20 24.38
N TYR A 315 -8.89 8.94 24.01
CA TYR A 315 -9.28 8.65 22.63
C TYR A 315 -8.96 9.84 21.73
N ILE A 316 -9.42 11.03 22.13
CA ILE A 316 -9.20 12.28 21.41
C ILE A 316 -7.69 12.56 21.26
N SER A 317 -6.94 12.44 22.35
CA SER A 317 -5.48 12.65 22.33
C SER A 317 -4.76 11.65 21.44
N HIS A 318 -5.14 10.37 21.50
CA HIS A 318 -4.54 9.33 20.66
C HIS A 318 -4.79 9.59 19.18
N VAL A 319 -6.04 9.85 18.78
CA VAL A 319 -6.41 10.12 17.39
C VAL A 319 -5.67 11.34 16.84
N ARG A 320 -5.60 12.45 17.58
CA ARG A 320 -4.84 13.64 17.16
C ARG A 320 -3.36 13.35 16.96
N SER A 321 -2.76 12.57 17.87
CA SER A 321 -1.38 12.12 17.74
C SER A 321 -1.20 11.24 16.50
N ALA A 322 -2.10 10.29 16.28
CA ALA A 322 -2.08 9.39 15.12
C ALA A 322 -2.20 10.16 13.79
N GLN A 323 -3.10 11.14 13.71
CA GLN A 323 -3.25 12.03 12.55
C GLN A 323 -1.99 12.87 12.30
N THR A 324 -1.30 13.29 13.36
CA THR A 324 -0.01 13.99 13.22
C THR A 324 1.03 13.09 12.58
N VAL A 325 1.08 11.79 12.93
CA VAL A 325 1.99 10.82 12.30
C VAL A 325 1.68 10.65 10.81
N LEU A 326 0.40 10.71 10.39
CA LEU A 326 0.03 10.59 8.98
C LEU A 326 0.67 11.66 8.08
N SER A 327 1.06 12.83 8.62
CA SER A 327 1.76 13.85 7.84
C SER A 327 3.07 13.36 7.21
N ARG A 328 3.68 12.29 7.75
CA ARG A 328 4.89 11.64 7.20
C ARG A 328 4.61 10.86 5.90
N PHE A 329 3.34 10.59 5.63
CA PHE A 329 2.84 9.94 4.42
C PHE A 329 2.19 10.93 3.45
N SER A 330 2.34 12.25 3.69
CA SER A 330 1.79 13.31 2.83
C SER A 330 2.42 13.34 1.43
N PRO A 331 1.74 13.93 0.44
CA PRO A 331 2.32 14.23 -0.87
C PRO A 331 3.66 14.97 -0.78
N GLU A 332 3.79 15.94 0.13
CA GLU A 332 5.01 16.71 0.34
C GLU A 332 6.15 15.85 0.89
N ALA A 333 5.87 15.03 1.90
CA ALA A 333 6.85 14.11 2.46
C ALA A 333 7.35 13.09 1.43
N PHE A 334 6.44 12.60 0.58
CA PHE A 334 6.82 11.75 -0.56
C PHE A 334 7.67 12.52 -1.56
N ARG A 335 7.27 13.72 -1.97
CA ARG A 335 8.02 14.54 -2.94
C ARG A 335 9.47 14.76 -2.49
N ASP A 336 9.65 15.17 -1.23
CA ASP A 336 10.97 15.47 -0.69
C ASP A 336 11.84 14.21 -0.65
N ARG A 337 11.26 13.07 -0.29
CA ARG A 337 11.94 11.77 -0.31
C ARG A 337 12.28 11.34 -1.74
N PHE A 338 11.33 11.44 -2.66
CA PHE A 338 11.52 11.13 -4.07
C PHE A 338 12.68 11.92 -4.66
N LEU A 339 12.73 13.24 -4.45
CA LEU A 339 13.81 14.11 -4.94
C LEU A 339 15.18 13.75 -4.35
N ARG A 340 15.24 13.35 -3.07
CA ARG A 340 16.47 12.87 -2.42
C ARG A 340 16.93 11.53 -3.01
N LEU A 341 16.04 10.54 -3.07
CA LEU A 341 16.37 9.17 -3.51
C LEU A 341 16.78 9.08 -4.98
N THR A 342 16.21 9.95 -5.81
CA THR A 342 16.46 9.99 -7.25
C THR A 342 17.57 10.97 -7.66
N GLY A 343 18.04 11.81 -6.73
CA GLY A 343 19.03 12.86 -7.01
C GLY A 343 18.51 14.00 -7.88
N LEU A 344 17.20 14.07 -8.15
CA LEU A 344 16.56 15.12 -8.94
C LEU A 344 16.52 16.48 -8.24
N GLY A 345 16.66 16.49 -6.91
CA GLY A 345 16.72 17.73 -6.12
C GLY A 345 18.11 18.36 -6.01
N ALA A 346 19.17 17.70 -6.47
CA ALA A 346 20.53 18.23 -6.35
C ALA A 346 20.83 19.29 -7.44
N PRO A 347 21.37 20.47 -7.09
CA PRO A 347 21.85 21.39 -8.10
C PRO A 347 22.93 20.70 -8.95
N THR A 348 22.81 20.83 -10.26
CA THR A 348 23.74 20.25 -11.24
C THR A 348 25.08 20.97 -11.15
N GLY A 349 25.91 20.55 -10.19
CA GLY A 349 27.16 21.24 -9.88
C GLY A 349 27.89 20.71 -8.65
N ALA A 350 28.06 19.40 -8.54
CA ALA A 350 29.07 18.81 -7.66
C ALA A 350 29.51 17.47 -8.25
N ALA A 351 30.16 17.53 -9.41
CA ALA A 351 31.13 16.52 -9.77
C ALA A 351 32.43 16.91 -9.07
N ALA A 352 32.92 16.05 -8.18
CA ALA A 352 34.32 16.02 -7.77
C ALA A 352 34.94 14.75 -8.37
#